data_AF-A0A1B9DBP3-F1
#
_entry.id   AF-A0A1B9DBP3-F1
#
_cell.length_a   1.000
_cell.length_b   1.000
_cell.length_c   1.000
_cell.angle_alpha   90.00
_cell.angle_beta   90.00
_cell.angle_gamma   90.00
#
_symmetry.space_group_name_H-M   'P 1'
#
loop_
_entity.id
_entity.type
_entity.pdbx_description
1 polymer ?
#
loop_
_entity_poly.entity_id
_entity_poly.type
_entity_poly.pdbx_seq_one_letter_code
_entity_poly.pdbx_strand_id
1 'polypeptide(L)'
;MIEVFERRRRANPVRLSVARELGRAIDGAWWPRADRITNELPELVAVLTPLLGGISAINVNWPPLQRPPDLNWSGWERKRQHVMTFVGDDSRINLLVIPYATNSALALMVLRCAANLPVEAGDQMKPAFLTAGSILRAALQQCATAGTEPVRG
;
A
#
# COMPACT_ATOMS: atom_id res chain seq x y z
N MET A 1 -32.96 -10.67 -9.76
CA MET A 1 -31.82 -9.74 -9.59
C MET A 1 -30.77 -10.50 -8.79
N ILE A 2 -29.82 -11.12 -9.46
CA ILE A 2 -28.72 -11.87 -8.84
C ILE A 2 -27.47 -11.51 -9.64
N GLU A 3 -26.71 -10.55 -9.13
CA GLU A 3 -25.46 -10.12 -9.73
C GLU A 3 -24.42 -11.19 -9.39
N VAL A 4 -24.13 -12.04 -10.38
CA VAL A 4 -23.16 -13.11 -10.29
C VAL A 4 -21.77 -12.44 -10.31
N PHE A 5 -21.21 -12.15 -9.14
CA PHE A 5 -19.79 -11.77 -9.04
C PHE A 5 -18.96 -13.00 -9.40
N GLU A 6 -18.57 -13.04 -10.66
CA GLU A 6 -17.64 -13.98 -11.27
C GLU A 6 -16.44 -14.21 -10.34
N ARG A 7 -16.45 -15.34 -9.63
CA ARG A 7 -15.26 -15.95 -9.03
C ARG A 7 -14.33 -16.43 -10.15
N ARG A 8 -13.69 -15.50 -10.85
CA ARG A 8 -12.60 -15.81 -11.77
C ARG A 8 -11.41 -16.20 -10.92
N ARG A 9 -11.15 -17.51 -10.85
CA ARG A 9 -9.94 -18.12 -10.28
C ARG A 9 -8.70 -17.36 -10.78
N ARG A 10 -8.10 -16.61 -9.86
CA ARG A 10 -6.83 -15.89 -9.95
C ARG A 10 -5.71 -16.79 -10.45
N ALA A 11 -5.16 -16.45 -11.61
CA ALA A 11 -3.85 -16.95 -12.04
C ALA A 11 -2.70 -16.00 -11.66
N ASN A 12 -2.98 -14.86 -11.00
CA ASN A 12 -1.94 -13.97 -10.51
C ASN A 12 -2.34 -13.40 -9.13
N PRO A 13 -1.77 -13.91 -8.03
CA PRO A 13 -2.08 -13.35 -6.71
C PRO A 13 -1.62 -11.90 -6.66
N VAL A 14 -2.52 -11.01 -6.24
CA VAL A 14 -2.21 -9.61 -5.92
C VAL A 14 -1.05 -9.61 -4.93
N ARG A 15 0.03 -8.89 -5.24
CA ARG A 15 1.20 -8.80 -4.36
C ARG A 15 0.92 -7.80 -3.24
N LEU A 16 0.19 -8.27 -2.24
CA LEU A 16 -0.24 -7.49 -1.09
C LEU A 16 0.37 -8.11 0.17
N SER A 17 0.90 -7.25 1.04
CA SER A 17 1.29 -7.61 2.41
C SER A 17 0.56 -6.70 3.38
N VAL A 18 -0.15 -7.29 4.33
CA VAL A 18 -0.92 -6.59 5.37
C VAL A 18 -0.45 -7.08 6.73
N ALA A 19 -0.29 -6.15 7.66
CA ALA A 19 0.01 -6.43 9.06
C ALA A 19 -1.18 -7.14 9.71
N ARG A 20 -0.90 -7.96 10.72
CA ARG A 20 -1.96 -8.68 11.44
C ARG A 20 -2.89 -7.77 12.23
N GLU A 21 -2.40 -6.58 12.60
CA GLU A 21 -3.16 -5.56 13.33
C GLU A 21 -3.41 -4.36 12.42
N LEU A 22 -4.68 -4.06 12.20
CA LEU A 22 -5.16 -2.93 11.41
C LEU A 22 -5.39 -1.70 12.30
N GLY A 23 -5.32 -0.50 11.74
CA GLY A 23 -5.49 0.78 12.45
C GLY A 23 -4.19 1.57 12.66
N ARG A 24 -3.10 1.16 12.02
CA ARG A 24 -1.83 1.89 11.97
C ARG A 24 -1.89 2.98 10.90
N ALA A 25 -0.93 3.90 10.94
CA ALA A 25 -0.80 4.91 9.89
C ALA A 25 -0.50 4.26 8.51
N ILE A 26 0.22 3.13 8.50
CA ILE A 26 0.37 2.23 7.35
C ILE A 26 0.22 0.81 7.88
N ASP A 27 -0.77 0.10 7.38
CA ASP A 27 -1.11 -1.26 7.79
C ASP A 27 -0.56 -2.29 6.81
N GLY A 28 -0.19 -1.87 5.61
CA GLY A 28 0.33 -2.77 4.60
C GLY A 28 0.90 -2.05 3.40
N ALA A 29 1.37 -2.84 2.46
CA ALA A 29 1.82 -2.35 1.18
C ALA A 29 1.32 -3.26 0.06
N TRP A 30 1.14 -2.64 -1.10
CA TRP A 30 0.65 -3.29 -2.30
C TRP A 30 1.57 -2.96 -3.47
N TRP A 31 2.01 -4.00 -4.18
CA TRP A 31 2.86 -3.87 -5.36
C TRP A 31 2.09 -4.31 -6.61
N PRO A 32 1.44 -3.38 -7.33
CA PRO A 32 0.81 -3.68 -8.61
C PRO A 32 1.82 -4.25 -9.62
N ARG A 33 1.34 -5.19 -10.44
CA ARG A 33 2.09 -5.78 -11.55
C ARG A 33 2.09 -4.88 -12.79
N ALA A 34 1.12 -3.98 -12.89
CA ALA A 34 0.93 -3.10 -14.04
C ALA A 34 0.86 -1.63 -13.63
N ASP A 35 1.11 -0.73 -14.59
CA ASP A 35 0.88 0.71 -14.43
C ASP A 35 -0.60 1.02 -14.13
N ARG A 36 -1.50 0.21 -14.69
CA ARG A 36 -2.95 0.40 -14.56
C ARG A 36 -3.51 -0.26 -13.30
N ILE A 37 -3.31 0.42 -12.17
CA ILE A 37 -3.80 0.07 -10.82
C ILE A 37 -5.29 -0.28 -10.82
N THR A 38 -6.11 0.39 -11.63
CA THR A 38 -7.57 0.20 -11.71
C THR A 38 -7.98 -1.22 -12.10
N ASN A 39 -7.12 -1.95 -12.83
CA ASN A 39 -7.42 -3.31 -13.27
C ASN A 39 -7.23 -4.34 -12.14
N GLU A 40 -6.33 -4.05 -11.19
CA GLU A 40 -6.05 -4.91 -10.04
C GLU A 40 -6.81 -4.46 -8.78
N LEU A 41 -7.44 -3.28 -8.80
CA LEU A 41 -8.26 -2.76 -7.71
C LEU A 41 -9.43 -3.67 -7.30
N PRO A 42 -10.26 -4.23 -8.21
CA PRO A 42 -11.34 -5.13 -7.81
C PRO A 42 -10.81 -6.42 -7.17
N GLU A 43 -9.65 -6.91 -7.63
CA GLU A 43 -8.96 -8.04 -7.02
C GLU A 43 -8.50 -7.68 -5.59
N LEU A 44 -7.85 -6.52 -5.43
CA LEU A 44 -7.41 -6.03 -4.13
C LEU A 44 -8.58 -5.89 -3.14
N VAL A 45 -9.68 -5.27 -3.58
CA VAL A 45 -10.92 -5.16 -2.79
C VAL A 45 -11.40 -6.54 -2.34
N ALA A 46 -11.44 -7.53 -3.23
CA ALA A 46 -11.87 -8.88 -2.88
C ALA A 46 -10.97 -9.58 -1.85
N VAL A 47 -9.67 -9.25 -1.78
CA VAL A 47 -8.76 -9.74 -0.72
C VAL A 47 -9.01 -9.03 0.61
N LEU A 48 -9.33 -7.73 0.56
CA LEU A 48 -9.50 -6.90 1.73
C LEU A 48 -10.90 -6.99 2.34
N THR A 49 -11.94 -7.32 1.57
CA THR A 49 -13.31 -7.51 2.06
C THR A 49 -13.40 -8.44 3.28
N PRO A 50 -12.77 -9.64 3.31
CA PRO A 50 -12.81 -10.46 4.52
C PRO A 50 -12.01 -9.89 5.72
N LEU A 51 -11.11 -8.93 5.49
CA LEU A 51 -10.28 -8.30 6.53
C LEU A 51 -10.94 -7.04 7.12
N LEU A 52 -11.65 -6.27 6.30
CA LEU A 52 -12.27 -4.98 6.67
C LEU A 52 -13.80 -5.05 6.80
N GLY A 53 -14.40 -6.15 6.35
CA GLY A 53 -15.82 -6.22 6.05
C GLY A 53 -16.17 -5.60 4.70
N GLY A 54 -17.43 -5.20 4.54
CA GLY A 54 -17.90 -4.54 3.32
C GLY A 54 -17.17 -3.22 3.09
N ILE A 55 -16.35 -3.13 2.03
CA ILE A 55 -15.62 -1.91 1.69
C ILE A 55 -16.64 -0.86 1.22
N SER A 56 -16.83 0.18 2.02
CA SER A 56 -17.79 1.25 1.74
C SER A 56 -17.13 2.41 0.98
N ALA A 57 -15.85 2.68 1.24
CA ALA A 57 -15.12 3.74 0.56
C ALA A 57 -13.64 3.40 0.31
N ILE A 58 -13.10 3.98 -0.76
CA ILE A 58 -11.70 3.87 -1.14
C ILE A 58 -11.17 5.29 -1.36
N ASN A 59 -10.14 5.66 -0.61
CA ASN A 59 -9.50 6.96 -0.68
C ASN A 59 -8.05 6.81 -1.17
N VAL A 60 -7.59 7.75 -1.98
CA VAL A 60 -6.21 7.81 -2.48
C VAL A 60 -5.62 9.15 -2.09
N ASN A 61 -4.46 9.14 -1.43
CA ASN A 61 -3.78 10.37 -0.98
C ASN A 61 -3.06 11.12 -2.13
N TRP A 62 -3.13 10.64 -3.36
CA TRP A 62 -2.48 11.24 -4.52
C TRP A 62 -3.51 11.61 -5.58
N PRO A 63 -3.35 12.75 -6.27
CA PRO A 63 -4.23 13.09 -7.38
C PRO A 63 -3.97 12.16 -8.58
N PRO A 64 -4.97 11.88 -9.42
CA PRO A 64 -4.87 10.93 -10.54
C PRO A 64 -3.77 11.26 -11.57
N LEU A 65 -3.32 12.52 -11.62
CA LEU A 65 -2.25 13.00 -12.49
C LEU A 65 -0.85 12.86 -11.90
N GLN A 66 -0.73 12.52 -10.61
CA GLN A 66 0.57 12.35 -9.95
C GLN A 66 1.09 10.94 -10.21
N ARG A 67 2.18 10.85 -10.97
CA ARG A 67 2.87 9.58 -11.18
C ARG A 67 3.55 9.12 -9.89
N PRO A 68 3.56 7.81 -9.62
CA PRO A 68 4.29 7.26 -8.49
C PRO A 68 5.74 7.74 -8.49
N PRO A 69 6.32 8.08 -7.32
CA PRO A 69 7.73 8.41 -7.26
C PRO A 69 8.57 7.19 -7.63
N ASP A 70 9.57 7.35 -8.48
CA ASP A 70 10.56 6.32 -8.76
C ASP A 70 11.39 6.02 -7.50
N LEU A 71 10.98 5.00 -6.75
CA LEU A 71 11.66 4.58 -5.52
C LEU A 71 13.09 4.07 -5.76
N ASN A 72 13.43 3.74 -7.00
CA ASN A 72 14.79 3.35 -7.39
C ASN A 72 15.76 4.53 -7.50
N TRP A 73 15.27 5.77 -7.60
CA TRP A 73 16.11 6.94 -7.84
C TRP A 73 16.08 7.90 -6.64
N SER A 74 17.18 8.61 -6.40
CA SER A 74 17.29 9.62 -5.35
C SER A 74 16.31 10.79 -5.59
N GLY A 75 15.53 11.15 -4.56
CA GLY A 75 14.52 12.21 -4.64
C GLY A 75 13.08 11.77 -4.38
N TRP A 76 12.84 10.47 -4.16
CA TRP A 76 11.55 9.99 -3.64
C TRP A 76 11.24 10.54 -2.24
N GLU A 77 12.26 10.87 -1.44
CA GLU A 77 12.12 11.40 -0.06
C GLU A 77 11.32 12.71 0.00
N ARG A 78 11.45 13.54 -1.04
CA ARG A 78 10.70 14.81 -1.16
C ARG A 78 9.35 14.66 -1.87
N LYS A 79 9.03 13.46 -2.36
CA LYS A 79 7.77 13.17 -3.06
C LYS A 79 6.78 12.50 -2.10
N ARG A 80 5.49 12.77 -2.32
CA ARG A 80 4.43 12.07 -1.58
C ARG A 80 4.45 10.59 -1.95
N GLN A 81 4.42 9.73 -0.94
CA GLN A 81 4.23 8.31 -1.13
C GLN A 81 2.76 8.06 -1.47
N HIS A 82 2.53 7.15 -2.39
CA HIS A 82 1.17 6.81 -2.81
C HIS A 82 0.56 5.90 -1.74
N VAL A 83 -0.33 6.43 -0.91
CA VAL A 83 -1.05 5.67 0.14
C VAL A 83 -2.53 5.62 -0.16
N MET A 84 -3.06 4.41 -0.18
CA MET A 84 -4.44 4.10 -0.52
C MET A 84 -5.14 3.59 0.73
N THR A 85 -6.19 4.29 1.14
CA THR A 85 -6.96 3.94 2.32
C THR A 85 -8.24 3.26 1.91
N PHE A 86 -8.47 2.05 2.41
CA PHE A 86 -9.73 1.34 2.24
C PHE A 86 -10.49 1.42 3.55
N VAL A 87 -11.74 1.86 3.48
CA VAL A 87 -12.63 1.99 4.63
C VAL A 87 -13.71 0.93 4.50
N GLY A 88 -13.63 -0.09 5.34
CA GLY A 88 -14.70 -1.06 5.52
C GLY A 88 -15.60 -0.70 6.69
N ASP A 89 -16.64 -1.50 6.86
CA ASP A 89 -17.62 -1.35 7.95
C ASP A 89 -17.00 -1.64 9.33
N ASP A 90 -16.13 -2.64 9.42
CA ASP A 90 -15.49 -3.05 10.66
C ASP A 90 -14.20 -2.25 10.93
N SER A 91 -13.38 -2.09 9.89
CA SER A 91 -12.03 -1.53 10.02
C SER A 91 -11.61 -0.76 8.77
N ARG A 92 -10.60 0.10 8.93
CA ARG A 92 -9.91 0.78 7.82
C ARG A 92 -8.46 0.34 7.72
N ILE A 93 -7.91 0.36 6.52
CA ILE A 93 -6.53 -0.02 6.24
C ILE A 93 -5.85 1.00 5.34
N ASN A 94 -4.63 1.37 5.68
CA ASN A 94 -3.77 2.22 4.87
C ASN A 94 -2.72 1.37 4.15
N LEU A 95 -2.79 1.31 2.82
CA LEU A 95 -1.90 0.54 1.97
C LEU A 95 -0.95 1.45 1.20
N LEU A 96 0.35 1.25 1.39
CA LEU A 96 1.39 1.90 0.60
C LEU A 96 1.49 1.24 -0.79
N VAL A 97 1.27 2.01 -1.85
CA VAL A 97 1.37 1.56 -3.24
C VAL A 97 2.80 1.69 -3.73
N ILE A 98 3.39 0.57 -4.13
CA ILE A 98 4.74 0.49 -4.66
C ILE A 98 4.66 0.58 -6.19
N PRO A 99 5.34 1.53 -6.85
CA PRO A 99 5.38 1.62 -8.31
C PRO A 99 5.83 0.29 -8.93
N TYR A 100 5.19 -0.16 -10.01
CA TYR A 100 5.55 -1.42 -10.68
C TYR A 100 7.01 -1.41 -11.17
N ALA A 101 7.54 -0.23 -11.53
CA ALA A 101 8.93 -0.03 -11.94
C ALA A 101 9.96 -0.21 -10.80
N THR A 102 9.50 -0.33 -9.54
CA THR A 102 10.39 -0.55 -8.39
C THR A 102 11.13 -1.88 -8.49
N ASN A 103 12.43 -1.89 -8.19
CA ASN A 103 13.23 -3.11 -8.17
C ASN A 103 12.58 -4.16 -7.25
N SER A 104 12.50 -5.40 -7.72
CA SER A 104 11.87 -6.51 -7.00
C SER A 104 12.40 -6.68 -5.58
N ALA A 105 13.71 -6.52 -5.36
CA ALA A 105 14.31 -6.63 -4.03
C ALA A 105 13.81 -5.52 -3.09
N LEU A 106 13.78 -4.27 -3.57
CA LEU A 106 13.27 -3.13 -2.80
C LEU A 106 11.76 -3.27 -2.54
N ALA A 107 10.98 -3.62 -3.56
CA ALA A 107 9.54 -3.81 -3.45
C ALA A 107 9.20 -4.90 -2.42
N LEU A 108 9.91 -6.03 -2.44
CA LEU A 108 9.75 -7.09 -1.44
C LEU A 108 10.11 -6.61 -0.02
N MET A 109 11.17 -5.83 0.14
CA MET A 109 11.53 -5.27 1.45
C MET A 109 10.47 -4.28 1.95
N VAL A 110 9.91 -3.43 1.09
CA VAL A 110 8.81 -2.52 1.45
C VAL A 110 7.57 -3.30 1.86
N LEU A 111 7.20 -4.34 1.10
CA LEU A 111 6.08 -5.23 1.43
C LEU A 111 6.24 -5.86 2.82
N ARG A 112 7.44 -6.35 3.14
CA ARG A 112 7.74 -6.94 4.45
C ARG A 112 7.72 -5.90 5.56
N CYS A 113 8.35 -4.75 5.34
CA CYS A 113 8.46 -3.69 6.32
C CYS A 113 7.07 -3.12 6.68
N ALA A 114 6.23 -2.87 5.68
CA ALA A 114 4.88 -2.33 5.89
C ALA A 114 3.96 -3.31 6.63
N ALA A 115 4.10 -4.61 6.38
CA ALA A 115 3.34 -5.64 7.10
C ALA A 115 3.99 -6.09 8.43
N ASN A 116 5.08 -5.42 8.85
CA ASN A 116 5.84 -5.77 10.05
C ASN A 116 6.28 -7.26 10.09
N LEU A 117 6.62 -7.81 8.92
CA LEU A 117 7.08 -9.18 8.78
C LEU A 117 8.57 -9.29 9.17
N PRO A 118 8.98 -10.37 9.86
CA PRO A 118 10.38 -10.58 10.20
C PRO A 118 11.21 -10.67 8.91
N VAL A 119 12.32 -9.93 8.83
CA VAL A 119 13.29 -9.99 7.74
C VAL A 119 14.55 -10.64 8.26
N GLU A 120 15.15 -11.54 7.47
CA GLU A 120 16.39 -12.22 7.82
C GLU A 120 17.51 -11.21 8.05
N ALA A 121 18.38 -11.44 9.06
CA ALA A 121 19.42 -10.49 9.45
C ALA A 121 20.36 -10.13 8.28
N GLY A 122 20.62 -11.05 7.36
CA GLY A 122 21.42 -10.81 6.15
C GLY A 122 20.75 -9.88 5.14
N ASP A 123 19.42 -9.81 5.12
CA ASP A 123 18.65 -8.89 4.28
C ASP A 123 18.48 -7.52 4.92
N GLN A 124 18.52 -7.43 6.26
CA GLN A 124 18.43 -6.16 6.98
C GLN A 124 19.61 -5.22 6.71
N MET A 125 20.80 -5.76 6.40
CA MET A 125 21.96 -4.95 6.05
C MET A 125 21.98 -4.51 4.58
N LYS A 126 21.07 -5.04 3.74
CA LYS A 126 21.03 -4.66 2.33
C LYS A 126 20.52 -3.22 2.19
N PRO A 127 21.06 -2.45 1.22
CA PRO A 127 20.60 -1.09 0.98
C PRO A 127 19.09 -1.04 0.67
N ALA A 128 18.55 -2.08 0.02
CA ALA A 128 17.12 -2.21 -0.25
C ALA A 128 16.26 -2.19 1.04
N PHE A 129 16.70 -2.83 2.12
CA PHE A 129 15.96 -2.82 3.38
C PHE A 129 16.03 -1.45 4.06
N LEU A 130 17.22 -0.83 4.07
CA LEU A 130 17.40 0.52 4.62
C LEU A 130 16.54 1.54 3.88
N THR A 131 16.53 1.49 2.54
CA THR A 131 15.68 2.35 1.71
C THR A 131 14.20 2.05 1.96
N ALA A 132 13.79 0.77 2.04
CA ALA A 132 12.41 0.40 2.34
C ALA A 132 11.92 0.96 3.69
N GLY A 133 12.76 0.88 4.72
CA GLY A 133 12.47 1.45 6.04
C GLY A 133 12.32 2.97 6.00
N SER A 134 13.17 3.66 5.23
CA SER A 134 13.05 5.11 5.04
C SER A 134 11.79 5.50 4.27
N ILE A 135 11.41 4.73 3.23
CA ILE A 135 10.16 4.94 2.48
C ILE A 135 8.95 4.77 3.39
N LEU A 136 8.92 3.69 4.18
CA LEU A 136 7.83 3.45 5.12
C LEU A 136 7.72 4.58 6.14
N ARG A 137 8.86 5.04 6.70
CA ARG A 137 8.88 6.15 7.65
C ARG A 137 8.35 7.46 7.02
N ALA A 138 8.73 7.74 5.78
CA ALA A 138 8.21 8.91 5.05
C ALA A 138 6.69 8.80 4.84
N ALA A 139 6.18 7.63 4.46
CA ALA A 139 4.74 7.38 4.30
C ALA A 139 3.98 7.53 5.64
N LEU A 140 4.53 6.97 6.73
CA LEU A 140 3.97 7.11 8.08
C LEU A 140 3.88 8.57 8.52
N GLN A 141 4.95 9.35 8.30
CA GLN A 141 4.97 10.78 8.60
C GLN A 141 3.91 11.53 7.78
N GLN A 142 3.78 11.23 6.48
CA GLN A 142 2.77 11.84 5.61
C GLN A 142 1.34 11.57 6.08
N CYS A 143 1.04 10.33 6.48
CA CYS A 143 -0.27 9.97 7.03
C CYS A 143 -0.56 10.65 8.37
N ALA A 144 0.45 10.82 9.23
CA ALA A 144 0.31 11.56 10.49
C ALA A 144 0.01 13.06 10.26
N THR A 145 0.65 13.67 9.25
CA THR A 145 0.39 15.07 8.89
C THR A 145 -1.00 15.26 8.27
N ALA A 146 -1.47 14.31 7.46
CA ALA A 146 -2.81 14.34 6.88
C ALA A 146 -3.93 14.22 7.93
N GLY A 147 -3.65 13.57 9.07
CA GLY A 147 -4.56 13.54 10.22
C GLY A 147 -4.57 14.81 11.06
N THR A 148 -3.66 15.76 10.79
CA THR A 148 -3.49 17.03 11.53
C THR A 148 -3.73 18.22 10.60
N GLU A 149 -4.81 18.21 9.82
CA GLU A 149 -5.35 19.48 9.31
C GLU A 149 -6.31 20.03 10.37
N PRO A 150 -5.96 21.13 11.08
CA PRO A 150 -6.92 21.78 11.95
C PRO A 150 -8.08 22.26 11.08
N VAL A 151 -9.29 21.88 11.48
CA VAL A 151 -10.54 22.44 10.95
C VAL A 151 -10.43 23.96 11.04
N ARG A 152 -10.11 24.60 9.91
CA ARG A 152 -10.15 26.06 9.82
C ARG A 152 -11.63 26.41 9.73
N GLY A 153 -12.12 26.97 10.84
CA GLY A 153 -13.44 27.56 10.95
C GLY A 153 -13.60 28.85 10.15
#